data_AF-A0A2J8XB75-F1
#
_entry.id   AF-A0A2J8XB75-F1
#
_cell.length_a   1.000
_cell.length_b   1.000
_cell.length_c   1.000
_cell.angle_alpha   90.00
_cell.angle_beta   90.00
_cell.angle_gamma   90.00
#
_symmetry.space_group_name_H-M   'P 1'
#
loop_
_entity.id
_entity.type
_entity.pdbx_description
1 polymer ?
#
loop_
_entity_poly.entity_id
_entity_poly.type
_entity_poly.pdbx_seq_one_letter_code
_entity_poly.pdbx_strand_id
1 'polypeptide(L)'
;MDLTLGHEVGYSIPQEDCTGPNTLLRFCWDRLLLQEVASTRGTGAWGVLVLDEAQERSVASDSLQGLLQDARLEKLPGDLRVVVVTDPALEPKLRAFWGNPPIVHIPREPGERPSPIYW
;
A
#
# COMPACT_ATOMS: atom_id res chain seq x y z
N MET A 1 -7.68 20.91 3.06
CA MET A 1 -7.21 20.80 1.66
C MET A 1 -8.44 21.03 0.81
N ASP A 2 -8.52 22.17 0.15
CA ASP A 2 -9.60 22.45 -0.80
C ASP A 2 -9.16 21.88 -2.16
N LEU A 3 -9.50 20.61 -2.38
CA LEU A 3 -9.13 19.86 -3.59
C LEU A 3 -10.38 19.39 -4.33
N THR A 4 -10.25 19.22 -5.64
CA THR A 4 -11.34 18.69 -6.46
C THR A 4 -11.19 17.19 -6.60
N LEU A 5 -12.22 16.44 -6.21
CA LEU A 5 -12.22 14.97 -6.33
C LEU A 5 -12.13 14.56 -7.80
N GLY A 6 -11.32 13.56 -8.10
CA GLY A 6 -11.01 13.11 -9.45
C GLY A 6 -9.92 13.95 -10.16
N HIS A 7 -9.46 15.05 -9.56
CA HIS A 7 -8.32 15.80 -10.04
C HIS A 7 -7.04 15.37 -9.31
N GLU A 8 -6.66 15.99 -8.19
CA GLU A 8 -5.44 15.62 -7.43
C GLU A 8 -5.62 14.36 -6.58
N VAL A 9 -6.83 14.16 -6.04
CA VAL A 9 -7.21 13.02 -5.22
C VAL A 9 -8.38 12.32 -5.87
N GLY A 10 -8.28 11.00 -6.04
CA GLY A 10 -9.31 10.19 -6.67
C GLY A 10 -9.52 8.86 -5.97
N TYR A 11 -10.48 8.08 -6.47
CA TYR A 11 -10.71 6.71 -6.01
C TYR A 11 -11.08 5.78 -7.15
N SER A 12 -10.82 4.49 -6.95
CA SER A 12 -11.31 3.41 -7.82
C SER A 12 -11.97 2.34 -6.96
N ILE A 13 -13.25 2.11 -7.23
CA ILE A 13 -14.07 1.08 -6.59
C ILE A 13 -14.74 0.24 -7.68
N PRO A 14 -15.33 -0.91 -7.36
CA PRO A 14 -16.05 -1.68 -8.37
C PRO A 14 -17.07 -0.82 -9.11
N GLN A 15 -17.05 -0.92 -10.45
CA GLN A 15 -17.95 -0.21 -11.37
C GLN A 15 -17.82 1.32 -11.43
N GLU A 16 -16.92 1.93 -10.66
CA GLU A 16 -16.74 3.37 -10.64
C GLU A 16 -15.27 3.77 -10.46
N ASP A 17 -14.78 4.61 -11.35
CA ASP A 17 -13.42 5.15 -11.29
C ASP A 17 -13.47 6.67 -11.38
N CYS A 18 -13.14 7.34 -10.28
CA CYS A 18 -13.06 8.78 -10.16
C CYS A 18 -11.58 9.19 -10.10
N THR A 19 -10.86 8.90 -11.18
CA THR A 19 -9.46 9.27 -11.36
C THR A 19 -9.25 9.93 -12.71
N GLY A 20 -8.23 10.78 -12.79
CA GLY A 20 -7.85 11.50 -14.00
C GLY A 20 -6.34 11.50 -14.21
N PRO A 21 -5.88 12.07 -15.35
CA PRO A 21 -4.44 12.12 -15.66
C PRO A 21 -3.61 12.92 -14.64
N ASN A 22 -4.25 13.79 -13.85
CA ASN A 22 -3.61 14.62 -12.83
C ASN A 22 -3.74 14.04 -11.41
N THR A 23 -4.28 12.82 -11.27
CA THR A 23 -4.46 12.19 -9.95
C THR A 23 -3.13 11.76 -9.37
N LEU A 24 -2.81 12.30 -8.20
CA LEU A 24 -1.57 12.07 -7.47
C LEU A 24 -1.78 11.04 -6.35
N LEU A 25 -2.95 11.06 -5.71
CA LEU A 25 -3.34 10.12 -4.67
C LEU A 25 -4.63 9.42 -5.08
N ARG A 26 -4.59 8.09 -5.12
CA ARG A 26 -5.73 7.25 -5.47
C ARG A 26 -6.05 6.29 -4.33
N PHE A 27 -7.28 6.34 -3.83
CA PHE A 27 -7.82 5.32 -2.93
C PHE A 27 -8.41 4.19 -3.77
N CYS A 28 -7.93 2.97 -3.59
CA CYS A 28 -8.34 1.85 -4.43
C CYS A 28 -8.73 0.66 -3.56
N TRP A 29 -9.80 -0.05 -3.94
CA TRP A 29 -10.09 -1.34 -3.33
C TRP A 29 -9.01 -2.36 -3.70
N ASP A 30 -8.60 -3.13 -2.70
CA ASP A 30 -7.58 -4.17 -2.79
C ASP A 30 -7.76 -5.13 -3.99
N ARG A 31 -9.00 -5.52 -4.30
CA ARG A 31 -9.32 -6.40 -5.44
C ARG A 31 -9.00 -5.77 -6.78
N LEU A 32 -9.31 -4.49 -6.96
CA LEU A 32 -9.02 -3.77 -8.20
C LEU A 32 -7.52 -3.58 -8.37
N LEU A 33 -6.84 -3.22 -7.29
CA LEU A 33 -5.39 -3.09 -7.28
C LEU A 33 -4.71 -4.44 -7.57
N LEU A 34 -5.18 -5.54 -6.99
CA LEU A 34 -4.67 -6.88 -7.29
C LEU A 34 -4.85 -7.23 -8.77
N GLN A 35 -6.00 -6.94 -9.36
CA GLN A 35 -6.24 -7.16 -10.79
C GLN A 35 -5.32 -6.32 -11.67
N GLU A 36 -5.09 -5.06 -11.29
CA GLU A 36 -4.16 -4.14 -11.96
C GLU A 36 -2.73 -4.69 -11.95
N VAL A 37 -2.24 -5.10 -10.77
CA VAL A 37 -0.88 -5.66 -10.57
C VAL A 37 -0.70 -7.02 -11.24
N ALA A 38 -1.70 -7.89 -11.17
CA ALA A 38 -1.66 -9.21 -11.80
C ALA A 38 -1.76 -9.14 -13.33
N SER A 39 -2.22 -8.01 -13.88
CA SER A 39 -2.24 -7.81 -15.32
C SER A 39 -0.81 -7.59 -15.85
N THR A 40 -0.44 -8.25 -16.96
CA THR A 40 0.88 -8.17 -17.61
C THR A 40 1.26 -6.78 -18.15
N ARG A 41 0.45 -5.75 -17.87
CA ARG A 41 0.66 -4.36 -18.29
C ARG A 41 1.63 -3.57 -17.39
N GLY A 42 2.19 -4.20 -16.36
CA GLY A 42 3.22 -3.61 -15.51
C GLY A 42 2.64 -2.62 -14.49
N THR A 43 3.32 -2.51 -13.36
CA THR A 43 3.07 -1.55 -12.28
C THR A 43 3.44 -0.14 -12.76
N GLY A 44 2.64 0.45 -13.64
CA GLY A 44 3.11 1.52 -14.53
C GLY A 44 2.98 2.96 -14.05
N ALA A 45 2.35 3.25 -12.89
CA ALA A 45 1.99 4.65 -12.59
C ALA A 45 2.17 5.11 -11.14
N TRP A 46 2.64 4.27 -10.22
CA TRP A 46 2.77 4.65 -8.81
C TRP A 46 4.15 4.33 -8.26
N GLY A 47 4.77 5.33 -7.62
CA GLY A 47 6.06 5.19 -6.93
C GLY A 47 5.94 4.70 -5.48
N VAL A 48 4.76 4.85 -4.89
CA VAL A 48 4.47 4.41 -3.51
C VAL A 48 3.12 3.72 -3.49
N LEU A 49 3.06 2.54 -2.88
CA LEU A 49 1.84 1.82 -2.56
C LEU A 49 1.66 1.73 -1.05
N VAL A 50 0.47 2.10 -0.57
CA VAL A 50 0.09 1.96 0.83
C VAL A 50 -0.97 0.86 0.93
N LEU A 51 -0.66 -0.19 1.69
CA LEU A 51 -1.60 -1.23 2.07
C LEU A 51 -2.12 -0.90 3.46
N ASP A 52 -3.33 -0.37 3.51
CA ASP A 52 -3.99 0.01 4.76
C ASP A 52 -4.75 -1.16 5.38
N GLU A 53 -4.98 -1.09 6.70
CA GLU A 53 -5.78 -2.08 7.45
C GLU A 53 -5.35 -3.54 7.23
N ALA A 54 -4.03 -3.82 7.14
CA ALA A 54 -3.54 -5.17 6.80
C ALA A 54 -3.96 -6.27 7.82
N GLN A 55 -4.39 -5.88 9.02
CA GLN A 55 -4.99 -6.76 10.03
C GLN A 55 -6.28 -7.45 9.58
N GLU A 56 -7.02 -6.84 8.65
CA GLU A 56 -8.28 -7.41 8.13
C GLU A 56 -8.03 -8.66 7.29
N ARG A 57 -6.79 -8.85 6.79
CA ARG A 57 -6.36 -10.07 6.10
C ARG A 57 -7.32 -10.54 5.01
N SER A 58 -7.74 -9.61 4.17
CA SER A 58 -8.51 -9.96 2.98
C SER A 58 -7.67 -10.84 2.05
N VAL A 59 -8.32 -11.76 1.34
CA VAL A 59 -7.64 -12.63 0.36
C VAL A 59 -6.91 -11.82 -0.70
N ALA A 60 -7.48 -10.68 -1.12
CA ALA A 60 -6.89 -9.82 -2.12
C ALA A 60 -5.65 -9.10 -1.61
N SER A 61 -5.68 -8.56 -0.39
CA SER A 61 -4.50 -7.94 0.24
C SER A 61 -3.39 -8.96 0.46
N ASP A 62 -3.68 -10.14 1.00
CA ASP A 62 -2.68 -11.19 1.22
C ASP A 62 -2.04 -11.64 -0.11
N SER A 63 -2.86 -11.82 -1.16
CA SER A 63 -2.38 -12.22 -2.49
C SER A 63 -1.53 -11.12 -3.15
N LEU A 64 -1.93 -9.85 -2.99
CA LEU A 64 -1.18 -8.70 -3.47
C LEU A 64 0.19 -8.60 -2.78
N GLN A 65 0.25 -8.80 -1.47
CA GLN A 65 1.51 -8.83 -0.71
C GLN A 65 2.45 -9.94 -1.22
N GLY A 66 1.91 -11.14 -1.50
CA GLY A 66 2.66 -12.23 -2.13
C GLY A 66 3.28 -11.84 -3.46
N LEU A 67 2.47 -11.31 -4.38
CA LEU A 67 2.94 -10.86 -5.70
C LEU A 67 4.00 -9.75 -5.59
N LEU A 68 3.81 -8.80 -4.67
CA LEU A 68 4.76 -7.71 -4.45
C LEU A 68 6.09 -8.20 -3.85
N GLN A 69 6.04 -9.21 -2.97
CA GLN A 69 7.24 -9.83 -2.40
C GLN A 69 8.04 -10.55 -3.50
N ASP A 70 7.37 -11.34 -4.34
CA ASP A 70 8.01 -12.04 -5.47
C ASP A 70 8.61 -11.04 -6.47
N ALA A 71 7.85 -10.02 -6.85
CA ALA A 71 8.29 -8.92 -7.71
C ALA A 71 9.53 -8.18 -7.17
N ARG A 72 9.63 -7.99 -5.84
CA ARG A 72 10.81 -7.40 -5.18
C ARG A 72 12.03 -8.31 -5.30
N LEU A 73 11.86 -9.64 -5.19
CA LEU A 73 12.94 -10.62 -5.31
C LEU A 73 13.49 -10.68 -6.75
N GLU A 74 12.64 -10.46 -7.75
CA GLU A 74 13.01 -10.45 -9.16
C GLU A 74 13.75 -9.17 -9.62
N LYS A 75 14.03 -8.22 -8.72
CA LYS A 75 14.69 -6.92 -9.01
C LYS A 75 13.98 -6.16 -10.13
N LEU A 76 12.66 -5.99 -10.03
CA LEU A 76 11.93 -5.13 -10.96
C LEU A 76 12.63 -3.75 -11.08
N PRO A 77 12.81 -3.24 -12.30
CA PRO A 77 13.41 -1.92 -12.50
C PRO A 77 12.44 -0.83 -12.00
N GLY A 78 12.78 -0.19 -10.88
CA GLY A 78 12.05 0.96 -10.36
C GLY A 78 12.18 1.12 -8.83
N ASP A 79 12.11 2.37 -8.34
CA ASP A 79 12.12 2.72 -6.92
C ASP A 79 10.73 2.52 -6.28
N LEU A 80 10.09 1.37 -6.50
CA LEU A 80 8.79 1.10 -5.91
C LEU A 80 8.92 0.96 -4.38
N ARG A 81 8.16 1.76 -3.63
CA ARG A 81 8.07 1.68 -2.17
C ARG A 81 6.72 1.14 -1.75
N VAL A 82 6.72 0.19 -0.82
CA VAL A 82 5.51 -0.36 -0.20
C VAL A 82 5.48 0.04 1.26
N VAL A 83 4.37 0.60 1.71
CA VAL A 83 4.08 0.90 3.12
C VAL A 83 2.92 0.02 3.53
N VAL A 84 3.09 -0.72 4.63
CA VAL A 84 2.03 -1.56 5.19
C VAL A 84 1.63 -0.94 6.52
N VAL A 85 0.36 -0.55 6.64
CA VAL A 85 -0.23 -0.01 7.86
C VAL A 85 -0.99 -1.14 8.53
N THR A 86 -0.71 -1.37 9.81
CA THR A 86 -1.38 -2.42 10.56
C THR A 86 -1.44 -2.17 12.06
N ASP A 87 -2.25 -2.97 12.75
CA ASP A 87 -2.20 -3.11 14.20
C ASP A 87 -0.90 -3.76 14.70
N PRO A 88 -0.43 -3.40 15.91
CA PRO A 88 0.78 -3.98 16.51
C PRO A 88 0.77 -5.51 16.63
N ALA A 89 -0.42 -6.12 16.73
CA ALA A 89 -0.56 -7.57 16.86
C ALA A 89 -0.10 -8.34 15.61
N LEU A 90 -0.20 -7.74 14.42
CA LEU A 90 0.18 -8.38 13.16
C LEU A 90 1.63 -8.08 12.76
N GLU A 91 2.24 -7.03 13.31
CA GLU A 91 3.61 -6.59 13.02
C GLU A 91 4.63 -7.73 12.98
N PRO A 92 4.74 -8.64 13.97
CA PRO A 92 5.80 -9.65 13.95
C PRO A 92 5.74 -10.58 12.73
N LYS A 93 4.53 -10.88 12.25
CA LYS A 93 4.32 -11.75 11.07
C LYS A 93 4.67 -11.00 9.78
N LEU A 94 4.22 -9.75 9.66
CA LEU A 94 4.54 -8.91 8.50
C LEU A 94 6.03 -8.60 8.43
N ARG A 95 6.67 -8.36 9.57
CA ARG A 95 8.12 -8.16 9.66
C ARG A 95 8.88 -9.38 9.14
N ALA A 96 8.48 -10.59 9.56
CA ALA A 96 9.09 -11.83 9.07
C ALA A 96 8.87 -12.02 7.56
N PHE A 97 7.66 -11.74 7.07
CA PHE A 97 7.32 -11.84 5.65
C PHE A 97 8.13 -10.83 4.80
N TRP A 98 8.15 -9.55 5.16
CA TRP A 98 8.82 -8.50 4.39
C TRP A 98 10.35 -8.45 4.59
N GLY A 99 10.92 -9.35 5.40
CA GLY A 99 12.37 -9.46 5.61
C GLY A 99 12.94 -8.37 6.52
N ASN A 100 12.32 -8.14 7.67
CA ASN A 100 12.70 -7.13 8.68
C ASN A 100 12.78 -5.69 8.13
N PRO A 101 11.68 -5.14 7.57
CA PRO A 101 11.67 -3.75 7.13
C PRO A 101 11.77 -2.77 8.32
N PRO A 102 12.13 -1.49 8.08
CA PRO A 102 11.99 -0.43 9.06
C PRO A 102 10.55 -0.30 9.55
N ILE A 103 10.37 -0.01 10.84
CA ILE A 103 9.04 0.05 11.48
C ILE A 103 8.84 1.45 12.06
N VAL A 104 7.61 1.97 11.97
CA VAL A 104 7.22 3.21 12.64
C VAL A 104 6.03 2.90 13.53
N HIS A 105 6.16 3.15 14.83
CA HIS A 105 5.06 3.01 15.77
C HIS A 105 4.36 4.35 15.95
N ILE A 106 3.05 4.35 15.78
CA ILE A 106 2.20 5.51 16.04
C ILE A 106 1.60 5.33 17.44
N PRO A 107 1.94 6.19 18.42
CA PRO A 107 1.41 6.08 19.77
C PRO A 107 -0.10 6.38 19.80
N ARG A 108 -0.81 5.71 20.71
CA ARG A 108 -2.26 5.89 20.88
C ARG A 108 -2.62 7.12 21.71
N GLU A 109 -1.69 7.60 22.53
CA GLU A 109 -1.92 8.78 23.38
C GLU A 109 -1.62 10.09 22.64
N PRO A 110 -2.51 11.11 22.75
CA PRO A 110 -2.26 12.41 22.14
C PRO A 110 -1.01 13.07 22.72
N GLY A 111 -0.04 13.41 21.87
CA GLY A 111 1.16 14.19 22.24
C GLY A 111 2.47 13.42 22.21
N GLU A 112 2.43 12.10 22.11
CA GLU A 112 3.63 11.28 21.90
C GLU A 112 3.99 11.23 20.40
N ARG A 113 5.29 11.27 20.07
CA ARG A 113 5.74 11.38 18.69
C ARG A 113 5.91 10.00 18.06
N PRO A 114 5.57 9.82 16.76
CA PRO A 114 5.96 8.65 16.00
C PRO A 114 7.47 8.42 16.11
N SER A 115 7.87 7.22 16.50
CA SER A 115 9.28 6.85 16.64
C SER A 115 9.64 5.79 15.59
N PRO A 116 10.58 6.10 14.67
CA PRO A 116 11.09 5.09 13.75
C PRO A 116 12.01 4.14 14.51
N ILE A 117 11.77 2.84 14.33
CA ILE A 117 12.56 1.75 14.89
C ILE A 117 13.32 1.09 13.75
N TYR A 118 14.64 1.26 13.79
CA TYR A 118 15.59 0.58 12.92
C TYR A 118 16.22 -0.57 13.71
N TRP A 119 16.23 -1.77 13.12
CA TRP A 119 16.84 -2.97 13.71
C TRP A 119 18.08 -3.37 12.94
#